data_AF-A0A6P4HU81-F1
#
_entry.id   AF-A0A6P4HU81-F1
#
_cell.length_a   1.000
_cell.length_b   1.000
_cell.length_c   1.000
_cell.angle_alpha   90.00
_cell.angle_beta   90.00
_cell.angle_gamma   90.00
#
_symmetry.space_group_name_H-M   'P 1'
#
loop_
_entity.id
_entity.type
_entity.pdbx_description
1 polymer ?
#
loop_
_entity_poly.entity_id
_entity_poly.type
_entity_poly.pdbx_seq_one_letter_code
_entity_poly.pdbx_strand_id
1 'polypeptide(L)'
;MESTTNYAHKKFAVSKRKRDSDHEDKENNFQHTMEQPISKRRQVQGFFRPWLDNEQNQSQGATSPVPVPKPPVSQYHANMVRHRQAKRQRSPKEQQRRDRNTLACLLSRRAKQAQEEQMSQQYEQYRRHNAAMLEQQVRLSLYYRQILQQAVFQRAIAPAPGHVLPQQQQQFLQQMALSQQMLIFGGQH
;
A
#
# COMPACT_ATOMS: atom_id res chain seq x y z
N MET A 1 30.27 21.89 -67.02
CA MET A 1 30.27 21.22 -65.71
C MET A 1 29.46 22.09 -64.78
N GLU A 2 28.24 21.69 -64.44
CA GLU A 2 27.37 22.44 -63.54
C GLU A 2 26.97 21.53 -62.39
N SER A 3 27.43 21.86 -61.18
CA SER A 3 27.18 21.15 -59.93
C SER A 3 25.99 21.78 -59.22
N THR A 4 24.80 21.20 -59.36
CA THR A 4 23.63 21.56 -58.55
C THR A 4 23.56 20.68 -57.31
N THR A 5 23.76 21.31 -56.15
CA THR A 5 23.66 20.70 -54.83
C THR A 5 22.19 20.36 -54.50
N ASN A 6 21.86 19.07 -54.44
CA ASN A 6 20.56 18.58 -54.00
C ASN A 6 20.39 18.75 -52.47
N TYR A 7 19.68 19.79 -52.05
CA TYR A 7 19.31 20.02 -50.66
C TYR A 7 18.00 19.28 -50.32
N ALA A 8 18.09 18.21 -49.51
CA ALA A 8 16.94 17.42 -49.08
C ALA A 8 16.49 17.83 -47.67
N HIS A 9 15.29 18.41 -47.54
CA HIS A 9 14.69 18.70 -46.23
C HIS A 9 14.27 17.40 -45.51
N LYS A 10 14.68 17.27 -44.24
CA LYS A 10 14.26 16.17 -43.36
C LYS A 10 12.81 16.36 -42.91
N LYS A 11 11.86 15.72 -43.62
CA LYS A 11 10.43 15.73 -43.23
C LYS A 11 10.24 14.77 -42.05
N PHE A 12 9.72 15.29 -40.93
CA PHE A 12 9.26 14.44 -39.82
C PHE A 12 7.99 13.71 -40.25
N ALA A 13 8.06 12.39 -40.41
CA ALA A 13 6.88 11.56 -40.62
C ALA A 13 6.06 11.52 -39.31
N VAL A 14 4.96 12.26 -39.26
CA VAL A 14 3.97 12.13 -38.18
C VAL A 14 3.12 10.90 -38.50
N SER A 15 3.46 9.78 -37.88
CA SER A 15 2.58 8.60 -37.89
C SER A 15 1.31 8.93 -37.09
N LYS A 16 0.21 9.20 -37.81
CA LYS A 16 -1.11 9.37 -37.22
C LYS A 16 -1.65 7.99 -36.87
N ARG A 17 -1.79 7.69 -35.57
CA ARG A 17 -2.52 6.50 -35.12
C ARG A 17 -3.99 6.68 -35.48
N LYS A 18 -4.51 5.79 -36.33
CA LYS A 18 -5.93 5.65 -36.61
C LYS A 18 -6.61 5.16 -35.31
N ARG A 19 -7.60 5.89 -34.82
CA ARG A 19 -8.48 5.44 -33.74
C ARG A 19 -9.65 4.75 -34.43
N ASP A 20 -9.60 3.43 -34.58
CA ASP A 20 -10.81 2.69 -34.93
C ASP A 20 -11.76 2.78 -33.74
N SER A 21 -12.96 3.25 -34.05
CA SER A 21 -14.14 3.12 -33.20
C SER A 21 -14.84 1.90 -33.75
N ASP A 22 -14.93 0.83 -32.96
CA ASP A 22 -16.04 -0.10 -33.04
C ASP A 22 -16.22 -0.75 -31.67
N HIS A 23 -17.46 -0.70 -31.22
CA HIS A 23 -17.98 -1.24 -29.98
C HIS A 23 -18.45 -2.67 -30.28
N GLU A 24 -18.29 -3.56 -29.28
CA GLU A 24 -18.99 -4.85 -29.16
C GLU A 24 -18.44 -6.01 -30.00
N ASP A 25 -17.58 -6.84 -29.36
CA ASP A 25 -17.92 -8.24 -29.04
C ASP A 25 -16.65 -9.08 -28.77
N LYS A 26 -16.80 -10.02 -27.84
CA LYS A 26 -15.92 -11.17 -27.54
C LYS A 26 -14.82 -10.95 -26.50
N GLU A 27 -15.25 -11.20 -25.27
CA GLU A 27 -14.56 -12.11 -24.34
C GLU A 27 -13.71 -13.16 -25.06
N ASN A 28 -12.54 -13.45 -24.50
CA ASN A 28 -11.58 -14.51 -24.89
C ASN A 28 -10.44 -14.08 -25.83
N ASN A 29 -9.48 -13.32 -25.29
CA ASN A 29 -8.10 -13.39 -25.78
C ASN A 29 -7.11 -13.23 -24.61
N PHE A 30 -7.06 -14.26 -23.77
CA PHE A 30 -6.11 -14.42 -22.69
C PHE A 30 -4.90 -15.20 -23.21
N GLN A 31 -4.10 -14.64 -24.14
CA GLN A 31 -2.75 -15.14 -24.40
C GLN A 31 -1.92 -14.19 -25.28
N HIS A 32 -0.68 -13.98 -24.84
CA HIS A 32 0.45 -13.45 -25.60
C HIS A 32 0.47 -11.96 -25.98
N THR A 33 0.95 -11.14 -25.04
CA THR A 33 1.95 -10.12 -25.38
C THR A 33 2.92 -9.95 -24.21
N MET A 34 4.01 -10.72 -24.22
CA MET A 34 5.17 -10.40 -23.37
C MET A 34 5.84 -9.16 -23.95
N GLU A 35 5.41 -7.99 -23.50
CA GLU A 35 6.04 -6.72 -23.84
C GLU A 35 7.32 -6.58 -23.01
N GLN A 36 8.48 -6.72 -23.67
CA GLN A 36 9.78 -6.48 -23.05
C GLN A 36 9.81 -5.05 -22.47
N PRO A 37 10.31 -4.83 -21.23
CA PRO A 37 10.38 -3.48 -20.69
C PRO A 37 11.38 -2.64 -21.48
N ILE A 38 10.90 -1.51 -22.01
CA ILE A 38 11.69 -0.48 -22.68
C ILE A 38 12.90 -0.11 -21.81
N SER A 39 14.10 -0.43 -22.26
CA SER A 39 15.34 -0.05 -21.60
C SER A 39 15.56 1.45 -21.75
N LYS A 40 15.28 2.21 -20.68
CA LYS A 40 15.55 3.65 -20.64
C LYS A 40 17.06 3.89 -20.65
N ARG A 41 17.51 4.74 -21.57
CA ARG A 41 18.87 5.30 -21.67
C ARG A 41 19.39 5.72 -20.29
N ARG A 42 20.45 5.07 -19.80
CA ARG A 42 21.12 5.44 -18.54
C ARG A 42 21.61 6.89 -18.63
N GLN A 43 21.12 7.74 -17.73
CA GLN A 43 21.67 9.06 -17.52
C GLN A 43 23.02 8.89 -16.79
N VAL A 44 24.12 9.15 -17.51
CA VAL A 44 25.50 8.93 -17.01
C VAL A 44 26.01 10.11 -16.17
N GLN A 45 25.31 11.24 -16.18
CA GLN A 45 25.62 12.36 -15.29
C GLN A 45 24.79 12.27 -14.02
N GLY A 46 25.49 12.12 -12.89
CA GLY A 46 24.90 12.24 -11.56
C GLY A 46 24.14 13.55 -11.43
N PHE A 47 22.95 13.48 -10.86
CA PHE A 47 22.17 14.66 -10.52
C PHE A 47 22.99 15.51 -9.53
N PHE A 48 23.33 16.74 -9.91
CA PHE A 48 24.02 17.69 -9.03
C PHE A 48 23.15 17.91 -7.77
N ARG A 49 23.68 17.57 -6.59
CA ARG A 49 22.98 17.65 -5.30
C ARG A 49 23.78 18.55 -4.36
N PRO A 50 23.60 19.89 -4.44
CA PRO A 50 24.43 20.86 -3.72
C PRO A 50 24.48 20.66 -2.20
N TRP A 51 23.47 20.01 -1.61
CA TRP A 51 23.40 19.77 -0.17
C TRP A 51 24.04 18.43 0.28
N LEU A 52 24.45 17.56 -0.64
CA LEU A 52 25.07 16.26 -0.35
C LEU A 52 26.58 16.23 -0.65
N ASP A 53 27.06 17.07 -1.56
CA ASP A 53 28.47 17.12 -1.97
C ASP A 53 29.34 18.05 -1.09
N ASN A 54 28.78 18.62 -0.02
CA ASN A 54 29.40 19.67 0.79
C ASN A 54 30.43 19.16 1.83
N GLU A 55 30.52 17.85 2.04
CA GLU A 55 31.38 17.24 3.07
C GLU A 55 32.88 17.28 2.69
N GLN A 56 33.23 17.57 1.42
CA GLN A 56 34.63 17.64 0.96
C GLN A 56 35.26 19.04 0.98
N ASN A 57 34.55 20.07 1.45
CA ASN A 57 35.04 21.46 1.46
C ASN A 57 35.27 22.05 2.87
N GLN A 58 35.26 21.23 3.93
CA GLN A 58 35.38 21.67 5.33
C GLN A 58 36.81 21.62 5.92
N SER A 59 37.83 21.89 5.12
CA SER A 59 39.18 22.09 5.67
C SER A 59 39.90 23.23 4.95
N GLN A 60 39.42 24.45 5.18
CA GLN A 60 40.22 25.68 5.21
C GLN A 60 39.34 26.88 5.59
N GLY A 61 39.76 27.64 6.60
CA GLY A 61 39.23 28.98 6.88
C GLY A 61 38.55 29.17 8.23
N ALA A 62 39.25 28.87 9.33
CA ALA A 62 38.89 29.39 10.64
C ALA A 62 39.18 30.89 10.71
N THR A 63 38.14 31.73 10.87
CA THR A 63 38.21 32.99 11.61
C THR A 63 36.83 33.29 12.21
N SER A 64 36.78 33.51 13.52
CA SER A 64 35.63 34.06 14.26
C SER A 64 36.00 35.49 14.75
N PRO A 65 35.10 36.25 15.40
CA PRO A 65 34.11 37.14 14.79
C PRO A 65 34.30 38.61 15.22
N VAL A 66 33.77 39.56 14.45
CA VAL A 66 33.57 40.97 14.91
C VAL A 66 32.06 41.24 14.96
N PRO A 67 31.48 41.68 16.10
CA PRO A 67 30.06 41.99 16.18
C PRO A 67 29.83 43.45 15.77
N VAL A 68 29.23 43.66 14.60
CA VAL A 68 28.68 44.96 14.18
C VAL A 68 27.16 44.91 14.35
N PRO A 69 26.53 45.87 15.03
CA PRO A 69 25.08 45.87 15.26
C PRO A 69 24.35 46.09 13.93
N LYS A 70 23.53 45.11 13.54
CA LYS A 70 22.68 45.18 12.35
C LYS A 70 21.42 45.98 12.65
N PRO A 71 21.02 46.97 11.83
CA PRO A 71 19.65 47.49 11.88
C PRO A 71 18.67 46.36 11.50
N PRO A 72 17.39 46.42 11.91
CA PRO A 72 16.42 45.40 11.57
C PRO A 72 16.31 45.33 10.05
N VAL A 73 16.85 44.26 9.47
CA VAL A 73 16.67 43.96 8.06
C VAL A 73 15.20 43.66 7.89
N SER A 74 14.44 44.65 7.41
CA SER A 74 13.14 44.41 6.82
C SER A 74 13.34 43.32 5.78
N GLN A 75 12.84 42.11 6.09
CA GLN A 75 12.94 40.97 5.20
C GLN A 75 12.17 41.31 3.94
N TYR A 76 12.89 41.83 2.94
CA TYR A 76 12.37 42.02 1.60
C TYR A 76 12.06 40.64 1.02
N HIS A 77 10.83 40.20 1.19
CA HIS A 77 10.34 38.98 0.58
C HIS A 77 9.99 39.32 -0.87
N ALA A 78 10.94 39.10 -1.79
CA ALA A 78 10.84 39.42 -3.21
C ALA A 78 9.61 38.82 -3.94
N ASN A 79 8.84 37.95 -3.29
CA ASN A 79 7.60 37.38 -3.80
C ASN A 79 6.32 38.14 -3.39
N MET A 80 6.41 39.17 -2.53
CA MET A 80 5.22 39.93 -2.09
C MET A 80 4.69 40.95 -3.10
N VAL A 81 5.38 41.15 -4.23
CA VAL A 81 4.94 42.05 -5.32
C VAL A 81 4.56 41.25 -6.58
N ARG A 82 3.88 40.11 -6.42
CA ARG A 82 2.99 39.61 -7.48
C ARG A 82 1.57 40.05 -7.17
N HIS A 83 1.38 41.36 -7.05
CA HIS A 83 0.04 41.93 -7.12
C HIS A 83 -0.58 41.49 -8.43
N ARG A 84 -1.54 40.56 -8.30
CA ARG A 84 -2.63 40.27 -9.24
C ARG A 84 -2.24 40.60 -10.68
N GLN A 85 -1.56 39.68 -11.36
CA GLN A 85 -1.70 39.59 -12.81
C GLN A 85 -3.19 39.64 -13.06
N ALA A 86 -3.69 40.75 -13.62
CA ALA A 86 -5.11 40.98 -13.83
C ALA A 86 -5.69 39.68 -14.38
N LYS A 87 -6.72 39.12 -13.74
CA LYS A 87 -7.36 37.87 -14.18
C LYS A 87 -7.53 38.02 -15.69
N ARG A 88 -6.75 37.27 -16.48
CA ARG A 88 -6.83 37.35 -17.94
C ARG A 88 -8.32 37.23 -18.26
N GLN A 89 -8.90 38.28 -18.84
CA GLN A 89 -10.30 38.30 -19.22
C GLN A 89 -10.49 37.14 -20.20
N ARG A 90 -11.18 36.09 -19.75
CA ARG A 90 -11.42 34.91 -20.57
C ARG A 90 -12.62 35.19 -21.46
N SER A 91 -12.62 34.64 -22.66
CA SER A 91 -13.84 34.66 -23.48
C SER A 91 -14.93 33.82 -22.80
N PRO A 92 -16.23 34.14 -23.01
CA PRO A 92 -17.33 33.36 -22.44
C PRO A 92 -17.24 31.85 -22.77
N LYS A 93 -16.84 31.52 -24.01
CA LYS A 93 -16.66 30.13 -24.46
C LYS A 93 -15.55 29.40 -23.71
N GLU A 94 -14.43 30.08 -23.41
CA GLU A 94 -13.34 29.48 -22.65
C GLU A 94 -13.71 29.31 -21.17
N GLN A 95 -14.48 30.23 -20.59
CA GLN A 95 -14.98 30.10 -19.22
C GLN A 95 -15.92 28.90 -19.08
N GLN A 96 -16.86 28.71 -20.01
CA GLN A 96 -17.73 27.52 -20.02
C GLN A 96 -16.94 26.20 -20.08
N ARG A 97 -15.87 26.13 -20.87
CA ARG A 97 -15.01 24.93 -20.93
C ARG A 97 -14.32 24.64 -19.60
N ARG A 98 -13.85 25.68 -18.93
CA ARG A 98 -13.23 25.61 -17.58
C ARG A 98 -14.23 25.15 -16.54
N ASP A 99 -15.43 25.70 -16.56
CA ASP A 99 -16.49 25.34 -15.61
C ASP A 99 -16.91 23.88 -15.80
N ARG A 100 -17.08 23.45 -17.06
CA ARG A 100 -17.34 22.03 -17.39
C ARG A 100 -16.23 21.10 -16.89
N ASN A 101 -14.97 21.48 -17.10
CA ASN A 101 -13.84 20.67 -16.62
C ASN A 101 -13.75 20.65 -15.09
N THR A 102 -14.02 21.78 -14.43
CA THR A 102 -14.05 21.87 -12.97
C THR A 102 -15.12 20.97 -12.40
N LEU A 103 -16.34 20.99 -12.97
CA LEU A 103 -17.42 20.10 -12.59
C LEU A 103 -17.05 18.63 -12.83
N ALA A 104 -16.48 18.29 -13.99
CA ALA A 104 -16.05 16.93 -14.28
C ALA A 104 -14.98 16.42 -13.29
N CYS A 105 -14.00 17.27 -12.95
CA CYS A 105 -12.99 16.92 -11.95
C CYS A 105 -13.58 16.74 -10.56
N LEU A 106 -14.56 17.55 -10.16
CA LEU A 106 -15.24 17.41 -8.87
C LEU A 106 -16.06 16.12 -8.80
N LEU A 107 -16.83 15.82 -9.86
CA LEU A 107 -17.60 14.58 -9.96
C LEU A 107 -16.70 13.34 -9.96
N SER A 108 -15.60 13.37 -10.73
CA SER A 108 -14.62 12.28 -10.76
C SER A 108 -13.97 12.06 -9.39
N ARG A 109 -13.61 13.16 -8.70
CA ARG A 109 -13.07 13.07 -7.33
C ARG A 109 -14.08 12.47 -6.36
N ARG A 110 -15.34 12.91 -6.42
CA ARG A 110 -16.41 12.37 -5.57
C ARG A 110 -16.67 10.88 -5.84
N ALA A 111 -16.71 10.48 -7.10
CA ALA A 111 -16.88 9.08 -7.48
C ALA A 111 -15.72 8.21 -6.98
N LYS A 112 -14.48 8.70 -7.11
CA LYS A 112 -13.30 8.01 -6.59
C LYS A 112 -13.34 7.88 -5.07
N GLN A 113 -13.70 8.95 -4.36
CA GLN A 113 -13.84 8.92 -2.91
C GLN A 113 -14.90 7.90 -2.48
N ALA A 114 -16.07 7.88 -3.12
CA ALA A 114 -17.12 6.90 -2.82
C ALA A 114 -16.65 5.46 -3.08
N GLN A 115 -15.88 5.23 -4.14
CA GLN A 115 -15.30 3.92 -4.43
C GLN A 115 -14.29 3.49 -3.35
N GLU A 116 -13.42 4.41 -2.91
CA GLU A 116 -12.45 4.15 -1.84
C GLU A 116 -13.16 3.84 -0.51
N GLU A 117 -14.23 4.58 -0.18
CA GLU A 117 -15.06 4.34 0.99
C GLU A 117 -15.73 2.95 0.92
N GLN A 118 -16.31 2.57 -0.21
CA GLN A 118 -16.90 1.24 -0.40
C GLN A 118 -15.87 0.12 -0.24
N MET A 119 -14.69 0.26 -0.85
CA MET A 119 -13.61 -0.71 -0.70
C MET A 119 -13.14 -0.82 0.75
N SER A 120 -13.06 0.30 1.47
CA SER A 120 -12.66 0.30 2.88
C SER A 120 -13.67 -0.44 3.77
N GLN A 121 -14.97 -0.26 3.51
CA GLN A 121 -16.05 -0.96 4.22
C GLN A 121 -15.99 -2.46 3.95
N GLN A 122 -15.79 -2.87 2.69
CA GLN A 122 -15.66 -4.29 2.34
C GLN A 122 -14.45 -4.93 3.03
N TYR A 123 -13.32 -4.23 3.07
CA TYR A 123 -12.13 -4.71 3.76
C TYR A 123 -12.36 -4.88 5.27
N GLU A 124 -13.03 -3.93 5.91
CA GLU A 124 -13.38 -4.06 7.34
C GLU A 124 -14.31 -5.24 7.61
N GLN A 125 -15.32 -5.46 6.76
CA GLN A 125 -16.24 -6.59 6.88
C GLN A 125 -15.48 -7.91 6.75
N TYR A 126 -14.63 -8.03 5.74
CA TYR A 126 -13.80 -9.22 5.53
C TYR A 126 -12.85 -9.47 6.70
N ARG A 127 -12.23 -8.41 7.24
CA ARG A 127 -11.35 -8.52 8.41
C ARG A 127 -12.12 -9.03 9.64
N ARG A 128 -13.32 -8.49 9.91
CA ARG A 128 -14.18 -8.95 11.02
C ARG A 128 -14.59 -10.41 10.84
N HIS A 129 -14.97 -10.80 9.63
CA HIS A 129 -15.36 -12.18 9.34
C HIS A 129 -14.19 -13.16 9.53
N ASN A 130 -13.01 -12.83 9.02
CA ASN A 130 -11.82 -13.65 9.19
C ASN A 130 -11.41 -13.80 10.66
N ALA A 131 -11.51 -12.73 11.46
CA ALA A 131 -11.25 -12.81 12.89
C ALA A 131 -12.22 -13.77 13.59
N ALA A 132 -13.52 -13.67 13.30
CA ALA A 132 -14.53 -14.58 13.84
C ALA A 132 -14.28 -16.03 13.41
N MET A 133 -13.89 -16.28 12.16
CA MET A 133 -13.54 -17.62 11.69
C MET A 133 -12.34 -18.21 12.43
N LEU A 134 -11.27 -17.43 12.62
CA LEU A 134 -10.09 -17.85 13.37
C LEU A 134 -10.44 -18.17 14.83
N GLU A 135 -11.26 -17.35 15.47
CA GLU A 135 -11.74 -17.62 16.83
C GLU A 135 -12.53 -18.93 16.92
N GLN A 136 -13.41 -19.19 15.97
CA GLN A 136 -14.16 -20.46 15.91
C GLN A 136 -13.23 -21.65 15.68
N GLN A 137 -12.24 -21.52 14.81
CA GLN A 137 -11.26 -22.59 14.56
C GLN A 137 -10.44 -22.91 15.82
N VAL A 138 -9.97 -21.89 16.53
CA VAL A 138 -9.27 -22.06 17.80
C VAL A 138 -10.19 -22.74 18.81
N ARG A 139 -11.42 -22.26 18.98
CA ARG A 139 -12.41 -22.85 19.89
C ARG A 139 -12.65 -24.33 19.59
N LEU A 140 -12.87 -24.69 18.33
CA LEU A 140 -13.05 -26.07 17.90
C LEU A 140 -11.82 -26.93 18.17
N SER A 141 -10.61 -26.42 17.91
CA SER A 141 -9.37 -27.15 18.19
C SER A 141 -9.20 -27.47 19.69
N LEU A 142 -9.58 -26.54 20.56
CA LEU A 142 -9.54 -26.73 22.01
C LEU A 142 -10.57 -27.75 22.48
N TYR A 143 -11.81 -27.67 21.97
CA TYR A 143 -12.84 -28.68 22.26
C TYR A 143 -12.45 -30.07 21.76
N TYR A 144 -11.89 -30.17 20.56
CA TYR A 144 -11.42 -31.44 20.03
C TYR A 144 -10.32 -32.04 20.90
N ARG A 145 -9.35 -31.22 21.34
CA ARG A 145 -8.32 -31.66 22.29
C ARG A 145 -8.93 -32.16 23.61
N GLN A 146 -9.91 -31.44 24.16
CA GLN A 146 -10.57 -31.84 25.41
C GLN A 146 -11.33 -33.16 25.25
N ILE A 147 -12.06 -33.34 24.15
CA ILE A 147 -12.78 -34.60 23.85
C ILE A 147 -11.79 -35.77 23.72
N LEU A 148 -10.67 -35.57 23.02
CA LEU A 148 -9.63 -36.60 22.91
C LEU A 148 -9.04 -36.95 24.29
N GLN A 149 -8.74 -35.95 25.12
CA GLN A 149 -8.26 -36.18 26.48
C GLN A 149 -9.27 -36.97 27.32
N GLN A 150 -10.55 -36.61 27.24
CA GLN A 150 -11.62 -37.35 27.91
C GLN A 150 -11.75 -38.79 27.38
N ALA A 151 -11.68 -39.00 26.06
CA ALA A 151 -11.75 -40.35 25.47
C ALA A 151 -10.59 -41.25 25.93
N VAL A 152 -9.37 -40.70 25.99
CA VAL A 152 -8.19 -41.43 26.52
C VAL A 152 -8.38 -41.75 28.00
N PHE A 153 -8.86 -40.78 28.79
CA PHE A 153 -9.10 -40.96 30.21
C PHE A 153 -10.20 -42.02 30.49
N GLN A 154 -11.33 -41.96 29.77
CA GLN A 154 -12.41 -42.94 29.88
C GLN A 154 -11.91 -44.35 29.55
N ARG A 155 -11.09 -44.51 28.51
CA ARG A 155 -10.49 -45.80 28.15
C ARG A 155 -9.51 -46.31 29.22
N ALA A 156 -8.86 -45.41 29.96
CA ALA A 156 -7.97 -45.78 31.05
C ALA A 156 -8.72 -46.22 32.33
N ILE A 157 -9.88 -45.63 32.61
CA ILE A 157 -10.70 -45.96 33.79
C ILE A 157 -11.60 -47.18 33.55
N ALA A 158 -12.22 -47.27 32.36
CA ALA A 158 -13.07 -48.38 31.95
C ALA A 158 -12.45 -49.09 30.73
N PRO A 159 -11.34 -49.82 30.91
CA PRO A 159 -10.72 -50.55 29.82
C PRO A 159 -11.70 -51.60 29.29
N ALA A 160 -11.87 -51.63 27.96
CA ALA A 160 -12.57 -52.72 27.29
C ALA A 160 -11.90 -54.06 27.67
N PRO A 161 -12.67 -55.16 27.82
CA PRO A 161 -12.12 -56.45 28.21
C PRO A 161 -11.05 -56.87 27.20
N GLY A 162 -9.79 -56.93 27.65
CA GLY A 162 -8.61 -57.28 26.83
C GLY A 162 -7.58 -56.17 26.59
N HIS A 163 -7.79 -54.94 27.08
CA HIS A 163 -6.80 -53.85 26.96
C HIS A 163 -6.45 -53.27 28.34
N VAL A 164 -5.48 -53.88 29.02
CA VAL A 164 -4.96 -53.37 30.31
C VAL A 164 -3.83 -52.37 30.03
N LEU A 165 -4.08 -51.10 30.36
CA LEU A 165 -3.01 -50.10 30.37
C LEU A 165 -1.99 -50.44 31.47
N PRO A 166 -0.69 -50.17 31.27
CA PRO A 166 0.33 -50.35 32.31
C PRO A 166 -0.06 -49.63 33.61
N GLN A 167 0.09 -50.31 34.76
CA GLN A 167 -0.34 -49.82 36.08
C GLN A 167 0.18 -48.41 36.41
N GLN A 168 1.40 -48.09 35.97
CA GLN A 168 2.01 -46.78 36.16
C GLN A 168 1.23 -45.65 35.46
N GLN A 169 0.70 -45.91 34.26
CA GLN A 169 -0.14 -44.94 33.54
C GLN A 169 -1.49 -44.75 34.23
N GLN A 170 -2.10 -45.82 34.74
CA GLN A 170 -3.35 -45.72 35.50
C GLN A 170 -3.20 -44.86 36.76
N GLN A 171 -2.11 -45.05 37.52
CA GLN A 171 -1.83 -44.24 38.72
C GLN A 171 -1.62 -42.76 38.38
N PHE A 172 -0.87 -42.46 37.31
CA PHE A 172 -0.66 -41.09 36.86
C PHE A 172 -1.99 -40.42 36.44
N LEU A 173 -2.82 -41.12 35.67
CA LEU A 173 -4.13 -40.62 35.23
C LEU A 173 -5.07 -40.40 36.43
N GLN A 174 -5.03 -41.26 37.44
CA GLN A 174 -5.82 -41.11 38.67
C GLN A 174 -5.37 -39.90 39.49
N GLN A 175 -4.06 -39.65 39.63
CA GLN A 175 -3.55 -38.45 40.30
C GLN A 175 -3.91 -37.16 39.52
N MET A 176 -3.86 -37.20 38.19
CA MET A 176 -4.33 -36.11 37.34
C MET A 176 -5.84 -35.85 37.46
N ALA A 177 -6.65 -36.89 37.66
CA ALA A 177 -8.09 -36.73 37.88
C ALA A 177 -8.38 -36.04 39.23
N LEU A 178 -7.68 -36.45 40.28
CA LEU A 178 -7.80 -35.86 41.61
C LEU A 178 -7.34 -34.39 41.63
N SER A 179 -6.24 -34.06 40.93
CA SER A 179 -5.77 -32.68 40.84
C SER A 179 -6.74 -31.77 40.09
N GLN A 180 -7.39 -32.27 39.02
CA GLN A 180 -8.43 -31.52 38.34
C GLN A 180 -9.69 -31.31 39.19
N GLN A 181 -10.10 -32.30 40.00
CA GLN A 181 -11.19 -32.10 40.95
C GLN A 181 -10.87 -31.00 41.97
N MET A 182 -9.65 -30.98 42.52
CA MET A 182 -9.25 -29.93 43.46
C MET A 182 -9.22 -28.53 42.83
N LEU A 183 -8.85 -28.41 41.55
CA LEU A 183 -8.90 -27.12 40.84
C LEU A 183 -10.33 -26.63 40.57
N ILE A 184 -11.26 -27.55 40.31
CA ILE A 184 -12.66 -27.24 40.02
C ILE A 184 -13.43 -26.86 41.29
N PHE A 185 -13.14 -27.52 42.42
CA PHE A 185 -13.82 -27.26 43.70
C PHE A 185 -13.07 -26.31 44.64
N GLY A 186 -11.77 -26.08 44.45
CA GLY A 186 -10.95 -25.22 45.30
C GLY A 186 -10.99 -23.72 44.98
N GLY A 187 -11.70 -23.31 43.91
CA GLY A 187 -11.86 -21.90 43.52
C GLY A 187 -13.08 -21.20 44.11
N GLN A 188 -13.84 -21.86 44.99
CA GLN A 188 -15.02 -21.34 45.67
C GLN A 188 -14.68 -21.00 47.13
N HIS A 189 -13.88 -19.97 47.37
CA HIS A 189 -13.79 -19.26 48.67
C HIS A 189 -13.11 -17.90 48.49
#